data_AF-A0A9E4JBD6-F1
#
_entry.id   AF-A0A9E4JBD6-F1
#
_cell.length_a   1.000
_cell.length_b   1.000
_cell.length_c   1.000
_cell.angle_alpha   90.00
_cell.angle_beta   90.00
_cell.angle_gamma   90.00
#
_symmetry.space_group_name_H-M   'P 1'
#
loop_
_entity.id
_entity.type
_entity.pdbx_description
1 polymer ?
#
loop_
_entity_poly.entity_id
_entity_poly.type
_entity_poly.pdbx_seq_one_letter_code
_entity_poly.pdbx_strand_id
1 'polypeptide(L)'
;MSVRRDPVDRWIGRVAVVLMVAVSLQPVAAAQDGPVSLDEIEQWILTGRYDEAAEQLDARADEGDDPRALRLRVEALISIGRYDDADAAFEGKDGAALGLGVLRGRVALLRGDRETAGRSFEEA
;
A
#
# COMPACT_ATOMS: atom_id res chain seq x y z
N MET A 1 13.23 -60.43 40.06
CA MET A 1 12.34 -59.72 39.12
C MET A 1 13.11 -58.56 38.50
N SER A 2 13.57 -58.70 37.26
CA SER A 2 14.20 -57.60 36.50
C SER A 2 13.23 -57.16 35.42
N VAL A 3 12.75 -55.92 35.51
CA VAL A 3 11.90 -55.29 34.51
C VAL A 3 12.78 -54.91 33.33
N ARG A 4 12.76 -55.72 32.26
CA ARG A 4 13.23 -55.29 30.93
C ARG A 4 12.35 -54.12 30.51
N ARG A 5 12.92 -52.92 30.41
CA ARG A 5 12.25 -51.80 29.73
C ARG A 5 12.45 -51.99 28.23
N ASP A 6 11.35 -52.19 27.53
CA ASP A 6 11.35 -52.47 26.10
C ASP A 6 11.83 -51.26 25.28
N PRO A 7 12.59 -51.45 24.19
CA PRO A 7 13.16 -50.37 23.38
C PRO A 7 12.10 -49.54 22.61
N VAL A 8 10.84 -49.97 22.63
CA VAL A 8 9.73 -49.39 21.85
C VAL A 8 9.27 -48.05 22.44
N ASP A 9 9.30 -47.88 23.77
CA ASP A 9 8.87 -46.65 24.45
C ASP A 9 9.72 -45.43 24.08
N ARG A 10 11.01 -45.67 23.79
CA ARG A 10 11.95 -44.61 23.40
C ARG A 10 11.73 -44.11 21.97
N TRP A 11 11.10 -44.92 21.13
CA TRP A 11 10.84 -44.60 19.73
C TRP A 11 9.60 -43.70 19.58
N ILE A 12 8.53 -44.03 20.31
CA ILE A 12 7.27 -43.28 20.32
C ILE A 12 7.49 -41.84 20.82
N GLY A 13 8.27 -41.65 21.88
CA GLY A 13 8.55 -40.31 22.42
C GLY A 13 9.31 -39.39 21.45
N ARG A 14 10.20 -39.93 20.62
CA ARG A 14 10.98 -39.12 19.66
C ARG A 14 10.16 -38.73 18.43
N VAL A 15 9.30 -39.64 17.96
CA VAL A 15 8.36 -39.37 16.86
C VAL A 15 7.33 -38.31 17.29
N ALA A 16 6.81 -38.40 18.52
CA ALA A 16 5.88 -37.42 19.05
C ALA A 16 6.49 -36.01 19.15
N VAL A 17 7.75 -35.88 19.60
CA VAL A 17 8.45 -34.59 19.67
C VAL A 17 8.71 -34.00 18.27
N VAL A 18 9.11 -34.82 17.30
CA VAL A 18 9.31 -34.36 15.91
C VAL A 18 7.99 -33.89 15.29
N LEU A 19 6.88 -34.59 15.53
CA LEU A 19 5.55 -34.19 15.05
C LEU A 19 5.06 -32.90 15.73
N MET A 20 5.34 -32.70 17.02
CA MET A 20 4.95 -31.47 17.74
C MET A 20 5.74 -30.23 17.26
N VAL A 21 7.02 -30.39 16.93
CA VAL A 21 7.84 -29.32 16.34
C VAL A 21 7.38 -29.03 14.91
N ALA A 22 7.04 -30.04 14.12
CA ALA A 22 6.58 -29.86 12.74
C ALA A 22 5.22 -29.14 12.65
N VAL A 23 4.30 -29.36 13.59
CA VAL A 23 3.00 -28.67 13.66
C VAL A 23 3.12 -27.17 14.00
N SER A 24 4.25 -26.75 14.58
CA SER A 24 4.47 -25.35 14.98
C SER A 24 5.09 -24.49 13.87
N LEU A 25 5.54 -25.11 12.76
CA LEU A 25 5.93 -24.39 11.55
C LEU A 25 4.68 -24.13 10.72
N GLN A 26 3.85 -23.20 11.19
CA GLN A 26 2.98 -22.50 10.25
C GLN A 26 3.90 -21.92 9.16
N PRO A 27 3.64 -22.16 7.86
CA PRO A 27 4.33 -21.40 6.85
C PRO A 27 4.00 -19.93 7.15
N VAL A 28 5.02 -19.13 7.50
CA VAL A 28 4.91 -17.68 7.39
C VAL A 28 4.31 -17.47 6.01
N ALA A 29 3.08 -16.97 5.98
CA ALA A 29 2.37 -16.66 4.75
C ALA A 29 3.40 -15.99 3.86
N ALA A 30 3.70 -16.63 2.73
CA ALA A 30 4.69 -16.15 1.79
C ALA A 30 4.44 -14.65 1.65
N ALA A 31 5.40 -13.83 2.07
CA ALA A 31 5.39 -12.43 1.74
C ALA A 31 5.15 -12.41 0.25
N GLN A 32 3.99 -11.88 -0.16
CA GLN A 32 3.68 -11.75 -1.56
C GLN A 32 4.66 -10.69 -2.05
N ASP A 33 5.85 -11.11 -2.49
CA ASP A 33 6.93 -10.26 -3.02
C ASP A 33 6.53 -9.71 -4.41
N GLY A 34 5.37 -9.07 -4.45
CA GLY A 34 4.88 -8.27 -5.56
C GLY A 34 4.69 -6.83 -5.08
N PRO A 35 4.63 -5.86 -5.99
CA PRO A 35 4.49 -4.47 -5.62
C PRO A 35 3.14 -4.26 -4.88
N VAL A 36 3.13 -3.56 -3.74
CA VAL A 36 1.97 -3.40 -2.83
C VAL A 36 0.71 -3.00 -3.59
N SER A 37 -0.39 -3.74 -3.52
CA SER A 37 -1.57 -3.46 -4.35
C SER A 37 -2.19 -2.07 -4.09
N LEU A 38 -2.88 -1.48 -5.08
CA LEU A 38 -3.58 -0.21 -4.88
C LEU A 38 -4.68 -0.30 -3.81
N ASP A 39 -5.31 -1.47 -3.65
CA ASP A 39 -6.30 -1.68 -2.59
C ASP A 39 -5.65 -1.60 -1.20
N GLU A 40 -4.45 -2.17 -1.04
CA GLU A 40 -3.70 -2.09 0.21
C GLU A 40 -3.20 -0.66 0.49
N ILE A 41 -2.73 0.04 -0.53
CA ILE A 41 -2.34 1.46 -0.41
C ILE A 41 -3.55 2.31 -0.02
N GLU A 42 -4.72 2.05 -0.59
CA GLU A 42 -5.95 2.73 -0.20
C GLU A 42 -6.31 2.45 1.27
N GLN A 43 -6.13 1.22 1.77
CA GLN A 43 -6.28 0.93 3.20
C GLN A 43 -5.28 1.71 4.06
N TRP A 44 -4.05 1.93 3.59
CA TRP A 44 -3.08 2.75 4.32
C TRP A 44 -3.53 4.20 4.42
N ILE A 45 -4.04 4.78 3.32
CA ILE A 45 -4.64 6.13 3.33
C ILE A 45 -5.82 6.21 4.31
N LEU A 46 -6.71 5.22 4.29
CA LEU A 46 -7.87 5.18 5.19
C LEU A 46 -7.48 5.04 6.67
N THR A 47 -6.31 4.45 6.96
CA THR A 47 -5.79 4.26 8.32
C THR A 47 -4.79 5.34 8.75
N GLY A 48 -4.54 6.35 7.90
CA GLY A 48 -3.69 7.49 8.21
C GLY A 48 -2.19 7.29 7.94
N ARG A 49 -1.81 6.18 7.31
CA ARG A 49 -0.42 5.85 6.92
C ARG A 49 -0.07 6.51 5.59
N TYR A 50 -0.12 7.84 5.56
CA TYR A 50 0.02 8.62 4.33
C TYR A 50 1.45 8.66 3.79
N ASP A 51 2.45 8.72 4.66
CA ASP A 51 3.85 8.74 4.26
C ASP A 51 4.24 7.44 3.53
N GLU A 52 3.86 6.29 4.08
CA GLU A 52 4.14 4.99 3.44
C GLU A 52 3.35 4.81 2.14
N ALA A 53 2.12 5.34 2.08
CA ALA A 53 1.32 5.33 0.85
C ALA A 53 1.98 6.20 -0.24
N ALA A 54 2.46 7.40 0.12
CA ALA A 54 3.13 8.30 -0.80
C ALA A 54 4.43 7.69 -1.35
N GLU A 55 5.26 7.10 -0.49
CA GLU A 55 6.52 6.45 -0.90
C GLU A 55 6.27 5.32 -1.91
N GLN A 56 5.30 4.45 -1.63
CA GLN A 56 4.99 3.32 -2.52
C GLN A 56 4.34 3.74 -3.84
N LEU A 57 3.65 4.88 -3.87
CA LEU A 57 3.07 5.43 -5.10
C LEU A 57 4.07 6.25 -5.91
N ASP A 58 5.02 6.91 -5.27
CA ASP A 58 6.14 7.58 -5.93
C ASP A 58 7.02 6.56 -6.68
N ALA A 59 7.28 5.40 -6.06
CA ALA A 59 8.01 4.30 -6.71
C ALA A 59 7.29 3.71 -7.94
N ARG A 60 5.97 3.93 -8.05
CA ARG A 60 5.13 3.48 -9.17
C ARG A 60 4.91 4.51 -10.25
N ALA A 61 5.27 5.78 -10.01
CA ALA A 61 4.92 6.88 -10.90
C ALA A 61 5.47 6.69 -12.33
N ASP A 62 6.49 5.85 -12.50
CA ASP A 62 7.08 5.50 -13.79
C ASP A 62 6.29 4.42 -14.58
N GLU A 63 5.32 3.75 -13.96
CA GLU A 63 4.67 2.55 -14.51
C GLU A 63 3.38 2.82 -15.31
N GLY A 64 2.87 4.06 -15.31
CA GLY A 64 1.81 4.49 -16.23
C GLY A 64 0.75 5.44 -15.65
N ASP A 65 -0.07 6.00 -16.56
CA ASP A 65 -1.17 6.92 -16.28
C ASP A 65 -2.41 6.22 -15.66
N ASP A 66 -2.24 5.37 -14.65
CA ASP A 66 -3.38 4.83 -13.92
C ASP A 66 -4.06 5.96 -13.12
N PRO A 67 -5.31 6.36 -13.48
CA PRO A 67 -6.00 7.45 -12.79
C PRO A 67 -6.21 7.16 -11.30
N ARG A 68 -6.37 5.88 -10.93
CA ARG A 68 -6.57 5.47 -9.53
C ARG A 68 -5.29 5.63 -8.73
N ALA A 69 -4.15 5.22 -9.28
CA ALA A 69 -2.84 5.40 -8.64
C ALA A 69 -2.53 6.90 -8.46
N LEU A 70 -2.79 7.72 -9.49
CA LEU A 70 -2.61 9.16 -9.42
C LEU A 70 -3.50 9.79 -8.33
N ARG A 71 -4.78 9.42 -8.26
CA ARG A 71 -5.69 9.90 -7.21
C ARG A 71 -5.15 9.61 -5.82
N LEU A 72 -4.79 8.35 -5.56
CA LEU A 72 -4.27 7.92 -4.25
C LEU A 72 -2.98 8.68 -3.90
N ARG A 73 -2.11 8.92 -4.89
CA ARG A 73 -0.83 9.62 -4.68
C ARG A 73 -1.07 11.07 -4.26
N VAL A 74 -1.94 11.76 -5.00
CA VAL A 74 -2.32 13.14 -4.70
C VAL A 74 -3.01 13.25 -3.34
N GLU A 75 -3.90 12.32 -3.00
CA GLU A 75 -4.57 12.29 -1.68
C GLU A 75 -3.59 12.09 -0.52
N ALA A 76 -2.61 11.19 -0.68
CA ALA A 76 -1.57 10.96 0.32
C ALA A 76 -0.71 12.23 0.49
N LEU A 77 -0.25 12.83 -0.62
CA LEU A 77 0.58 14.04 -0.61
C LEU A 77 -0.15 15.25 0.03
N ILE A 78 -1.44 15.44 -0.27
CA ILE A 78 -2.25 16.47 0.39
C ILE A 78 -2.33 16.22 1.90
N SER A 79 -2.52 14.98 2.32
CA SER A 79 -2.68 14.62 3.74
C SER A 79 -1.43 14.91 4.58
N ILE A 80 -0.24 14.82 3.97
CA ILE A 80 1.04 15.17 4.60
C ILE A 80 1.50 16.62 4.32
N GLY A 81 0.68 17.43 3.66
CA GLY A 81 0.96 18.85 3.41
C GLY A 81 1.92 19.14 2.24
N ARG A 82 2.25 18.14 1.43
CA ARG A 82 3.15 18.27 0.27
C ARG A 82 2.37 18.71 -0.98
N TYR A 83 1.84 19.94 -0.94
CA TYR A 83 0.95 20.45 -2.00
C TYR A 83 1.66 20.71 -3.34
N ASP A 84 2.93 21.11 -3.30
CA ASP A 84 3.72 21.33 -4.52
C ASP A 84 3.96 20.00 -5.26
N ASP A 85 4.25 18.93 -4.53
CA ASP A 85 4.43 17.59 -5.10
C ASP A 85 3.10 17.00 -5.61
N ALA A 86 2.00 17.28 -4.90
CA ALA A 86 0.67 16.89 -5.33
C ALA A 86 0.29 17.54 -6.68
N ASP A 87 0.72 18.77 -6.91
CA ASP A 87 0.51 19.46 -8.18
C ASP A 87 1.43 18.93 -9.29
N ALA A 88 2.70 18.68 -8.96
CA ALA A 88 3.66 18.06 -9.88
C ALA A 88 3.20 16.66 -10.35
N ALA A 89 2.42 15.93 -9.55
CA ALA A 89 1.86 14.65 -9.97
C ALA A 89 0.94 14.75 -11.21
N PHE A 90 0.30 15.90 -11.41
CA PHE A 90 -0.53 16.20 -12.59
C PHE A 90 0.29 16.72 -13.79
N GLU A 91 1.60 16.93 -13.67
CA GLU A 91 2.41 17.40 -14.79
C GLU A 91 2.36 16.40 -15.96
N GLY A 92 2.11 16.94 -17.16
CA GLY A 92 1.92 16.15 -18.38
C GLY A 92 0.59 15.39 -18.46
N LYS A 93 -0.30 15.52 -17.47
CA LYS A 93 -1.57 14.79 -17.39
C LYS A 93 -2.76 15.74 -17.44
N ASP A 94 -3.78 15.34 -18.19
CA ASP A 94 -5.06 16.05 -18.19
C ASP A 94 -5.94 15.50 -17.06
N GLY A 95 -5.91 16.21 -15.92
CA GLY A 95 -6.71 15.86 -14.75
C GLY A 95 -8.22 15.79 -15.05
N ALA A 96 -8.75 16.60 -15.97
CA ALA A 96 -10.17 16.54 -16.35
C ALA A 96 -10.47 15.28 -17.14
N ALA A 97 -9.64 14.94 -18.14
CA ALA A 97 -9.79 13.71 -18.91
C ALA A 97 -9.69 12.44 -18.04
N LEU A 98 -8.94 12.51 -16.93
CA LEU A 98 -8.80 11.42 -15.96
C LEU A 98 -9.92 11.39 -14.90
N GLY A 99 -10.88 12.32 -14.93
CA GLY A 99 -11.95 12.44 -13.93
C GLY A 99 -11.47 12.98 -12.57
N LEU A 100 -10.32 13.65 -12.55
CA LEU A 100 -9.63 14.18 -11.38
C LEU A 100 -9.61 15.73 -11.36
N GLY A 101 -10.42 16.40 -12.19
CA GLY A 101 -10.46 17.87 -12.26
C GLY A 101 -10.77 18.53 -10.92
N VAL A 102 -11.72 17.99 -10.14
CA VAL A 102 -12.01 18.46 -8.78
C VAL A 102 -10.80 18.30 -7.85
N LEU A 103 -10.08 17.18 -7.94
CA LEU A 103 -8.92 16.93 -7.10
C LEU A 103 -7.76 17.87 -7.47
N ARG A 104 -7.53 18.10 -8.76
CA ARG A 104 -6.58 19.11 -9.26
C ARG A 104 -6.93 20.51 -8.77
N GLY A 105 -8.21 20.89 -8.86
CA GLY A 105 -8.67 22.19 -8.36
C GLY A 105 -8.47 22.36 -6.86
N ARG A 106 -8.70 21.29 -6.07
CA ARG A 106 -8.41 21.27 -4.62
C ARG A 106 -6.92 21.45 -4.33
N VAL A 107 -6.03 20.78 -5.08
CA VAL A 107 -4.58 20.98 -4.94
C VAL A 107 -4.20 22.44 -5.21
N ALA A 108 -4.70 23.02 -6.30
CA ALA A 108 -4.43 24.41 -6.64
C ALA A 108 -4.90 25.39 -5.54
N LEU A 109 -6.07 25.15 -4.93
CA LEU A 109 -6.53 25.94 -3.78
C LEU A 109 -5.59 25.83 -2.58
N LEU A 110 -5.09 24.63 -2.27
CA LEU A 110 -4.16 24.40 -1.15
C LEU A 110 -2.81 25.11 -1.37
N ARG A 111 -2.39 25.30 -2.63
CA ARG A 111 -1.22 26.12 -3.00
C ARG A 111 -1.51 27.63 -3.03
N GLY A 112 -2.78 28.02 -2.95
CA GLY A 112 -3.22 29.42 -3.08
C GLY A 112 -3.40 29.89 -4.54
N ASP A 113 -3.29 28.99 -5.52
CA ASP A 113 -3.53 29.28 -6.93
C ASP A 113 -5.03 29.19 -7.26
N ARG A 114 -5.72 30.31 -7.08
CA ARG A 114 -7.16 30.41 -7.34
C ARG A 114 -7.51 30.34 -8.83
N GLU A 115 -6.59 30.74 -9.71
CA GLU A 115 -6.84 30.74 -11.15
C GLU A 115 -6.87 29.31 -11.67
N THR A 116 -5.83 28.54 -11.37
CA THR A 116 -5.77 27.12 -11.74
C THR A 116 -6.89 26.32 -11.08
N ALA A 117 -7.26 26.66 -9.84
CA ALA A 117 -8.40 26.04 -9.17
C ALA A 117 -9.71 26.27 -9.94
N GLY A 118 -10.00 27.52 -10.31
CA GLY A 118 -11.21 27.88 -11.05
C GLY A 118 -11.32 27.11 -12.36
N ARG A 119 -10.26 27.16 -13.17
CA ARG A 119 -10.18 26.41 -14.45
C ARG A 119 -10.41 24.91 -14.24
N SER A 120 -9.74 24.31 -13.25
CA SER A 120 -9.86 22.87 -12.99
C SER A 120 -11.28 22.46 -12.58
N PHE A 121 -12.02 23.32 -11.88
CA PHE A 121 -13.41 23.05 -11.52
C PHE A 121 -14.39 23.25 -12.68
N GLU A 122 -14.10 24.17 -13.58
CA GLU A 122 -14.90 24.37 -14.80
C GLU A 122 -14.77 23.21 -15.79
N GLU A 123 -13.60 22.57 -15.79
CA GLU A 123 -13.27 21.44 -16.67
C GLU A 123 -13.63 20.07 -16.06
N ALA A 124 -14.00 20.00 -14.78
CA ALA A 124 -14.31 18.76 -14.06
C ALA A 124 -15.75 18.27 -14.24
#